data_AF-A0A924YUR0-F1
#
_entry.id   AF-A0A924YUR0-F1
#
_cell.length_a   1.000
_cell.length_b   1.000
_cell.length_c   1.000
_cell.angle_alpha   90.00
_cell.angle_beta   90.00
_cell.angle_gamma   90.00
#
_symmetry.space_group_name_H-M   'P 1'
#
loop_
_entity.id
_entity.type
_entity.pdbx_description
1 polymer ?
#
loop_
_entity_poly.entity_id
_entity_poly.type
_entity_poly.pdbx_seq_one_letter_code
_entity_poly.pdbx_strand_id
1 'polypeptide(L)'
;MQLKVVVTRKEGFKAPINLIFPFAPPGIGAAPSVTIPEGQNEALYPINAAGNAQIGKWRVFVLGSAEIGGAAFSSTQLGNLEISAPWVTFAMQRAAVEQGLPTEVVCKVEVATPFEGNANVQLLALPNKVLSQPLQFTKDTKELVFKVTTEKDSPAGKHGIFGVVTITANGEPVTHNVGGAELRIDVPLPPKPNTPAPMPVPAVAAAAPAPMPVAAAPPKRLSRLEQLREDAKAKAGK
;
A
#
# COMPACT_ATOMS: atom_id res chain seq x y z
N MET A 1 -5.11 8.15 -9.90
CA MET A 1 -4.80 9.59 -9.95
C MET A 1 -6.11 10.36 -10.18
N GLN A 2 -6.17 11.62 -9.77
CA GLN A 2 -7.32 12.50 -9.96
C GLN A 2 -6.88 13.72 -10.78
N LEU A 3 -7.27 13.80 -12.05
CA LEU A 3 -6.97 14.95 -12.89
C LEU A 3 -7.91 16.10 -12.53
N LYS A 4 -7.38 17.20 -12.03
CA LYS A 4 -8.18 18.40 -11.78
C LYS A 4 -8.51 19.08 -13.10
N VAL A 5 -9.79 19.13 -13.43
CA VAL A 5 -10.31 19.85 -14.61
C VAL A 5 -10.97 21.14 -14.11
N VAL A 6 -10.54 22.26 -14.67
CA VAL A 6 -11.05 23.59 -14.31
C VAL A 6 -11.75 24.20 -15.52
N VAL A 7 -12.89 24.83 -15.30
CA VAL A 7 -13.65 25.54 -16.33
C VAL A 7 -13.71 27.03 -16.03
N THR A 8 -13.61 27.84 -17.08
CA THR A 8 -13.94 29.26 -17.05
C THR A 8 -15.36 29.44 -17.58
N ARG A 9 -16.23 30.03 -16.76
CA ARG A 9 -17.62 30.28 -17.11
C ARG A 9 -17.80 31.71 -17.59
N LYS A 10 -18.68 31.91 -18.57
CA LYS A 10 -19.19 33.25 -18.88
C LYS A 10 -19.98 33.77 -17.69
N GLU A 11 -19.95 35.08 -17.46
CA GLU A 11 -20.74 35.72 -16.41
C GLU A 11 -22.22 35.33 -16.52
N GLY A 12 -22.83 34.98 -15.39
CA GLY A 12 -24.23 34.52 -15.30
C GLY A 12 -24.47 33.05 -15.66
N PHE A 13 -23.51 32.35 -16.27
CA PHE A 13 -23.67 30.93 -16.62
C PHE A 13 -23.35 30.01 -15.42
N LYS A 14 -24.36 29.30 -14.91
CA LYS A 14 -24.22 28.41 -13.74
C LYS A 14 -24.46 26.93 -14.02
N ALA A 15 -25.04 26.57 -15.16
CA ALA A 15 -25.49 25.20 -15.44
C ALA A 15 -24.37 24.15 -15.24
N PRO A 16 -24.70 22.90 -14.86
CA PRO A 16 -23.71 21.84 -14.74
C PRO A 16 -23.01 21.57 -16.08
N ILE A 17 -21.78 21.08 -16.02
CA ILE A 17 -20.97 20.76 -17.20
C ILE A 17 -20.59 19.29 -17.14
N ASN A 18 -20.95 18.54 -18.17
CA ASN A 18 -20.53 17.16 -18.31
C ASN A 18 -19.13 17.11 -18.94
N LEU A 19 -18.24 16.32 -18.37
CA LEU A 19 -16.88 16.09 -18.85
C LEU A 19 -16.76 14.66 -19.35
N ILE A 20 -16.10 14.48 -20.48
CA ILE A 20 -15.66 13.18 -20.97
C ILE A 20 -14.16 13.21 -21.27
N PHE A 21 -13.52 12.05 -21.22
CA PHE A 21 -12.11 11.84 -21.59
C PHE A 21 -12.07 11.11 -22.94
N PRO A 22 -12.05 11.83 -24.09
CA PRO A 22 -12.38 11.23 -25.38
C PRO A 22 -11.39 10.15 -25.85
N PHE A 23 -10.16 10.22 -25.37
CA PHE A 23 -9.12 9.26 -25.68
C PHE A 23 -8.34 8.91 -24.42
N ALA A 24 -8.49 7.66 -23.97
CA ALA A 24 -7.61 7.06 -22.98
C ALA A 24 -6.49 6.28 -23.69
N PRO A 25 -5.21 6.56 -23.39
CA PRO A 25 -4.10 5.77 -23.92
C PRO A 25 -4.22 4.27 -23.61
N PRO A 26 -3.54 3.39 -24.37
CA PRO A 26 -3.56 1.95 -24.10
C PRO A 26 -3.19 1.60 -22.66
N GLY A 27 -4.09 0.89 -21.99
CA GLY A 27 -3.97 0.49 -20.58
C GLY A 27 -4.25 1.60 -19.56
N ILE A 28 -4.77 2.75 -19.99
CA ILE A 28 -5.34 3.78 -19.11
C ILE A 28 -6.85 3.59 -19.03
N GLY A 29 -7.37 3.49 -17.81
CA GLY A 29 -8.80 3.59 -17.51
C GLY A 29 -9.16 5.00 -17.09
N ALA A 30 -10.31 5.49 -17.56
CA ALA A 30 -10.89 6.77 -17.15
C ALA A 30 -12.39 6.55 -16.87
N ALA A 31 -12.97 7.33 -15.94
CA ALA A 31 -14.42 7.35 -15.79
C ALA A 31 -15.11 7.70 -17.13
N PRO A 32 -16.28 7.13 -17.45
CA PRO A 32 -16.98 7.41 -18.71
C PRO A 32 -17.39 8.88 -18.82
N SER A 33 -17.80 9.48 -17.71
CA SER A 33 -18.05 10.91 -17.61
C SER A 33 -17.90 11.39 -16.16
N VAL A 34 -17.63 12.68 -15.99
CA VAL A 34 -17.61 13.37 -14.70
C VAL A 34 -18.40 14.67 -14.83
N THR A 35 -19.18 15.05 -13.83
CA THR A 35 -19.94 16.31 -13.87
C THR A 35 -19.27 17.35 -12.98
N ILE A 36 -18.99 18.54 -13.53
CA ILE A 36 -18.79 19.75 -12.72
C ILE A 36 -20.19 20.24 -12.32
N PRO A 37 -20.54 20.24 -11.01
CA PRO A 37 -21.87 20.63 -10.56
C PRO A 37 -22.23 22.08 -10.91
N GLU A 38 -23.52 22.40 -10.80
CA GLU A 38 -24.01 23.77 -10.97
C GLU A 38 -23.26 24.75 -10.07
N GLY A 39 -22.85 25.89 -10.64
CA GLY A 39 -22.12 26.95 -9.93
C GLY A 39 -20.68 26.61 -9.56
N GLN A 40 -20.22 25.37 -9.77
CA GLN A 40 -18.85 24.96 -9.50
C GLN A 40 -17.96 25.12 -10.73
N ASN A 41 -16.65 25.31 -10.49
CA ASN A 41 -15.67 25.58 -11.55
C ASN A 41 -14.65 24.46 -11.72
N GLU A 42 -14.72 23.40 -10.92
CA GLU A 42 -13.77 22.31 -10.99
C GLU A 42 -14.39 20.96 -10.65
N ALA A 43 -13.80 19.92 -11.22
CA ALA A 43 -14.03 18.53 -10.82
C ALA A 43 -12.72 17.74 -10.90
N LEU A 44 -12.67 16.65 -10.14
CA LEU A 44 -11.59 15.67 -10.18
C LEU A 44 -11.99 14.52 -11.09
N TYR A 45 -11.26 14.32 -12.18
CA TYR A 45 -11.49 13.26 -13.14
C TYR A 45 -10.62 12.04 -12.80
N PRO A 46 -11.22 10.91 -12.36
CA PRO A 46 -10.45 9.76 -11.95
C PRO A 46 -9.87 9.04 -13.17
N ILE A 47 -8.56 8.82 -13.11
CA ILE A 47 -7.83 8.00 -14.08
C ILE A 47 -6.96 6.96 -13.36
N ASN A 48 -6.78 5.83 -14.02
CA ASN A 48 -6.05 4.67 -13.54
C ASN A 48 -5.11 4.19 -14.65
N ALA A 49 -3.92 3.72 -14.28
CA ALA A 49 -3.04 2.99 -15.17
C ALA A 49 -3.05 1.51 -14.77
N ALA A 50 -3.30 0.63 -15.72
CA ALA A 50 -3.11 -0.80 -15.55
C ALA A 50 -1.62 -1.16 -15.59
N GLY A 51 -1.26 -2.35 -15.08
CA GLY A 51 0.13 -2.82 -15.08
C GLY A 51 0.75 -2.99 -16.47
N ASN A 52 -0.08 -3.05 -17.51
CA ASN A 52 0.32 -3.11 -18.92
C ASN A 52 0.10 -1.78 -19.67
N ALA A 53 -0.08 -0.67 -18.96
CA ALA A 53 -0.21 0.65 -19.59
C ALA A 53 1.04 0.98 -20.43
N GLN A 54 0.82 1.51 -21.63
CA GLN A 54 1.91 1.75 -22.56
C GLN A 54 2.73 2.98 -22.14
N ILE A 55 3.98 2.73 -21.77
CA ILE A 55 4.96 3.76 -21.39
C ILE A 55 5.14 4.77 -22.52
N GLY A 56 5.13 6.05 -22.18
CA GLY A 56 5.32 7.14 -23.13
C GLY A 56 4.63 8.42 -22.72
N LYS A 57 4.75 9.44 -23.57
CA LYS A 57 4.05 10.72 -23.43
C LYS A 57 2.90 10.77 -24.40
N TRP A 58 1.69 10.93 -23.86
CA TRP A 58 0.45 10.92 -24.63
C TRP A 58 -0.19 12.29 -24.61
N ARG A 59 -0.61 12.78 -25.78
CA ARG A 59 -1.39 14.01 -25.88
C ARG A 59 -2.84 13.70 -25.57
N VAL A 60 -3.37 14.27 -24.49
CA VAL A 60 -4.74 14.05 -24.02
C VAL A 60 -5.45 15.38 -23.80
N PHE A 61 -6.77 15.36 -23.83
CA PHE A 61 -7.61 16.51 -23.48
C PHE A 61 -8.92 16.02 -22.86
N VAL A 62 -9.60 16.92 -22.16
CA VAL A 62 -10.96 16.70 -21.64
C VAL A 62 -11.92 17.53 -22.46
N LEU A 63 -13.04 16.92 -22.86
CA LEU A 63 -14.13 17.62 -23.53
C LEU A 63 -15.25 17.89 -22.53
N GLY A 64 -15.63 19.14 -22.39
CA GLY A 64 -16.78 19.58 -21.62
C GLY A 64 -17.97 19.88 -22.52
N SER A 65 -19.17 19.55 -22.05
CA SER A 65 -20.43 19.91 -22.70
C SER A 65 -21.44 20.49 -21.72
N ALA A 66 -22.24 21.43 -22.19
CA ALA A 66 -23.34 22.00 -21.42
C ALA A 66 -24.52 22.39 -22.33
N GLU A 67 -25.70 22.44 -21.73
CA GLU A 67 -26.94 22.83 -22.41
C GLU A 67 -27.15 24.34 -22.34
N ILE A 68 -27.30 24.99 -23.50
CA ILE A 68 -27.52 26.44 -23.62
C ILE A 68 -28.62 26.80 -24.64
N GLY A 69 -29.62 25.93 -24.84
CA GLY A 69 -30.56 25.99 -25.98
C GLY A 69 -30.08 25.14 -27.17
N GLY A 70 -29.22 24.17 -26.87
CA GLY A 70 -28.40 23.34 -27.72
C GLY A 70 -27.14 22.91 -26.95
N ALA A 71 -26.52 21.80 -27.36
CA ALA A 71 -25.28 21.34 -26.76
C ALA A 71 -24.10 22.24 -27.19
N ALA A 72 -23.54 22.99 -26.24
CA ALA A 72 -22.27 23.67 -26.39
C ALA A 72 -21.12 22.77 -25.92
N PHE A 73 -20.03 22.78 -26.67
CA PHE A 73 -18.83 22.02 -26.35
C PHE A 73 -17.63 22.94 -26.21
N SER A 74 -16.75 22.63 -25.27
CA SER A 74 -15.45 23.27 -25.11
C SER A 74 -14.45 22.25 -24.60
N SER A 75 -13.20 22.32 -25.05
CA SER A 75 -12.15 21.40 -24.62
C SER A 75 -11.06 22.12 -23.84
N THR A 76 -10.34 21.37 -23.01
CA THR A 76 -9.04 21.83 -22.53
C THR A 76 -8.05 21.93 -23.71
N GLN A 77 -6.94 22.63 -23.50
CA GLN A 77 -5.76 22.44 -24.33
C GLN A 77 -5.25 20.99 -24.23
N LEU A 78 -4.48 20.55 -25.23
CA LEU A 78 -3.79 19.27 -25.16
C LEU A 78 -2.71 19.31 -24.06
N GLY A 79 -2.80 18.39 -23.11
CA GLY A 79 -1.79 18.15 -22.09
C GLY A 79 -0.97 16.90 -22.40
N ASN A 80 0.26 16.84 -21.87
CA ASN A 80 1.04 15.61 -21.86
C ASN A 80 0.68 14.77 -20.64
N LEU A 81 0.12 13.59 -20.86
CA LEU A 81 0.02 12.53 -19.86
C LEU A 81 1.25 11.62 -20.00
N GLU A 82 2.14 11.66 -19.01
CA GLU A 82 3.33 10.81 -18.97
C GLU A 82 3.04 9.51 -18.23
N ILE A 83 3.18 8.40 -18.93
CA ILE A 83 3.12 7.05 -18.39
C ILE A 83 4.56 6.55 -18.29
N SER A 84 4.98 6.17 -17.08
CA SER A 84 6.33 5.68 -16.80
C SER A 84 6.30 4.29 -16.18
N ALA A 85 7.45 3.61 -16.19
CA ALA A 85 7.62 2.37 -15.44
C ALA A 85 7.42 2.64 -13.92
N PRO A 86 6.99 1.63 -13.13
CA PRO A 86 6.89 1.77 -11.68
C PRO A 86 8.21 2.23 -11.07
N TRP A 87 8.14 3.18 -10.14
CA TRP A 87 9.34 3.76 -9.54
C TRP A 87 10.01 2.81 -8.55
N VAL A 88 9.20 1.95 -7.93
CA VAL A 88 9.61 1.01 -6.91
C VAL A 88 8.94 -0.34 -7.12
N THR A 89 9.67 -1.41 -6.82
CA THR A 89 9.20 -2.80 -6.81
C THR A 89 9.48 -3.41 -5.45
N PHE A 90 8.53 -4.22 -4.97
CA PHE A 90 8.55 -4.79 -3.63
C PHE A 90 8.57 -6.31 -3.74
N ALA A 91 9.58 -6.95 -3.15
CA ALA A 91 9.61 -8.40 -2.99
C ALA A 91 9.22 -8.75 -1.55
N MET A 92 7.92 -9.01 -1.36
CA MET A 92 7.34 -9.33 -0.05
C MET A 92 7.49 -10.82 0.29
N GLN A 93 7.88 -11.10 1.53
CA GLN A 93 7.98 -12.46 2.04
C GLN A 93 6.63 -12.95 2.58
N ARG A 94 6.36 -14.25 2.40
CA ARG A 94 5.18 -14.91 3.00
C ARG A 94 5.29 -14.93 4.52
N ALA A 95 4.21 -14.54 5.20
CA ALA A 95 4.10 -14.57 6.66
C ALA A 95 3.06 -15.61 7.11
N ALA A 96 3.24 -16.13 8.31
CA ALA A 96 2.27 -16.99 8.97
C ALA A 96 2.14 -16.59 10.44
N VAL A 97 0.95 -16.73 11.00
CA VAL A 97 0.64 -16.31 12.37
C VAL A 97 -0.57 -17.08 12.91
N GLU A 98 -0.62 -17.34 14.20
CA GLU A 98 -1.85 -17.83 14.85
C GLU A 98 -2.76 -16.67 15.23
N GLN A 99 -4.08 -16.87 15.24
CA GLN A 99 -5.03 -15.83 15.62
C GLN A 99 -4.71 -15.25 17.01
N GLY A 100 -4.73 -13.91 17.11
CA GLY A 100 -4.44 -13.20 18.35
C GLY A 100 -2.96 -12.89 18.57
N LEU A 101 -2.06 -13.30 17.67
CA LEU A 101 -0.63 -13.04 17.76
C LEU A 101 -0.17 -12.00 16.72
N PRO A 102 0.96 -11.30 16.99
CA PRO A 102 1.62 -10.46 16.01
C PRO A 102 2.54 -11.28 15.09
N THR A 103 2.77 -10.76 13.89
CA THR A 103 3.76 -11.27 12.93
C THR A 103 4.38 -10.12 12.13
N GLU A 104 5.38 -10.44 11.31
CA GLU A 104 6.06 -9.48 10.46
C GLU A 104 6.02 -9.91 8.99
N VAL A 105 5.73 -8.95 8.11
CA VAL A 105 5.88 -9.10 6.66
C VAL A 105 7.12 -8.31 6.24
N VAL A 106 8.20 -9.04 5.97
CA VAL A 106 9.46 -8.46 5.50
C VAL A 106 9.37 -8.23 3.98
N CYS A 107 9.80 -7.06 3.55
CA CYS A 107 9.75 -6.64 2.16
C CYS A 107 11.12 -6.09 1.73
N LYS A 108 11.70 -6.66 0.67
CA LYS A 108 12.84 -6.04 0.00
C LYS A 108 12.34 -4.96 -0.96
N VAL A 109 12.98 -3.81 -0.91
CA VAL A 109 12.63 -2.63 -1.72
C VAL A 109 13.69 -2.46 -2.79
N GLU A 110 13.24 -2.45 -4.04
CA GLU A 110 14.04 -2.07 -5.20
C GLU A 110 13.48 -0.76 -5.76
N VAL A 111 14.36 0.23 -5.90
CA VAL A 111 14.03 1.56 -6.41
C VAL A 111 14.59 1.64 -7.82
N ALA A 112 13.71 1.52 -8.82
CA ALA A 112 14.07 1.57 -10.23
C ALA A 112 14.22 3.02 -10.72
N THR A 113 13.33 3.90 -10.27
CA THR A 113 13.37 5.34 -10.54
C THR A 113 13.59 6.08 -9.23
N PRO A 114 14.74 6.74 -9.03
CA PRO A 114 14.98 7.56 -7.86
C PRO A 114 13.92 8.66 -7.72
N PHE A 115 13.46 8.89 -6.50
CA PHE A 115 12.55 9.96 -6.15
C PHE A 115 13.09 10.75 -4.96
N GLU A 116 12.71 12.02 -4.88
CA GLU A 116 13.10 12.90 -3.79
C GLU A 116 12.05 12.88 -2.67
N GLY A 117 12.51 13.03 -1.43
CA GLY A 117 11.65 13.03 -0.24
C GLY A 117 11.24 11.63 0.24
N ASN A 118 10.14 11.60 1.01
CA ASN A 118 9.61 10.38 1.63
C ASN A 118 8.42 9.85 0.84
N ALA A 119 8.47 8.56 0.51
CA ALA A 119 7.32 7.80 0.04
C ALA A 119 6.59 7.18 1.24
N ASN A 120 5.27 7.09 1.15
CA ASN A 120 4.44 6.35 2.11
C ASN A 120 4.06 5.01 1.51
N VAL A 121 4.01 3.96 2.34
CA VAL A 121 3.53 2.65 1.93
C VAL A 121 2.65 2.01 2.98
N GLN A 122 1.58 1.35 2.54
CA GLN A 122 0.66 0.61 3.39
C GLN A 122 0.37 -0.77 2.80
N LEU A 123 0.07 -1.74 3.66
CA LEU A 123 -0.45 -3.04 3.23
C LEU A 123 -1.97 -2.93 3.02
N LEU A 124 -2.44 -3.41 1.87
CA LEU A 124 -3.86 -3.56 1.54
C LEU A 124 -4.24 -5.04 1.41
N ALA A 125 -5.55 -5.28 1.30
CA ALA A 125 -6.18 -6.61 1.33
C ALA A 125 -5.90 -7.41 2.61
N LEU A 126 -5.65 -6.71 3.72
CA LEU A 126 -5.63 -7.33 5.04
C LEU A 126 -7.04 -7.87 5.37
N PRO A 127 -7.15 -9.09 5.92
CA PRO A 127 -8.43 -9.64 6.38
C PRO A 127 -9.07 -8.78 7.47
N ASN A 128 -10.37 -8.97 7.70
CA ASN A 128 -11.04 -8.30 8.80
C ASN A 128 -10.29 -8.58 10.13
N LYS A 129 -10.16 -7.56 10.98
CA LYS A 129 -9.47 -7.63 12.29
C LYS A 129 -7.97 -7.93 12.22
N VAL A 130 -7.37 -7.69 11.05
CA VAL A 130 -5.93 -7.69 10.86
C VAL A 130 -5.48 -6.27 10.56
N LEU A 131 -4.49 -5.79 11.31
CA LEU A 131 -4.03 -4.41 11.21
C LEU A 131 -2.53 -4.35 10.94
N SER A 132 -2.12 -3.35 10.17
CA SER A 132 -0.74 -2.95 9.98
C SER A 132 -0.68 -1.43 9.84
N GLN A 133 0.41 -0.83 10.29
CA GLN A 133 0.61 0.61 10.20
C GLN A 133 1.33 0.99 8.91
N PRO A 134 1.00 2.13 8.29
CA PRO A 134 1.78 2.66 7.17
C PRO A 134 3.23 2.92 7.58
N LEU A 135 4.15 2.71 6.64
CA LEU A 135 5.57 3.00 6.78
C LEU A 135 5.99 4.10 5.81
N GLN A 136 7.06 4.81 6.15
CA GLN A 136 7.73 5.74 5.26
C GLN A 136 9.08 5.18 4.83
N PHE A 137 9.49 5.52 3.61
CA PHE A 137 10.79 5.13 3.08
C PHE A 137 11.32 6.15 2.06
N THR A 138 12.62 6.09 1.81
CA THR A 138 13.33 6.93 0.84
C THR A 138 13.93 6.10 -0.28
N LYS A 139 14.52 6.75 -1.28
CA LYS A 139 15.29 6.08 -2.36
C LYS A 139 16.42 5.16 -1.87
N ASP A 140 16.92 5.40 -0.65
CA ASP A 140 18.02 4.64 -0.06
C ASP A 140 17.54 3.38 0.69
N THR A 141 16.24 3.26 0.94
CA THR A 141 15.68 2.15 1.70
C THR A 141 15.72 0.86 0.88
N LYS A 142 16.31 -0.21 1.44
CA LYS A 142 16.43 -1.53 0.81
C LYS A 142 15.53 -2.60 1.41
N GLU A 143 15.02 -2.36 2.61
CA GLU A 143 14.16 -3.29 3.33
C GLU A 143 13.13 -2.54 4.16
N LEU A 144 11.92 -3.06 4.20
CA LEU A 144 10.82 -2.61 5.05
C LEU A 144 10.22 -3.80 5.78
N VAL A 145 9.81 -3.59 7.03
CA VAL A 145 9.20 -4.64 7.85
C VAL A 145 7.86 -4.14 8.37
N PHE A 146 6.78 -4.66 7.81
CA PHE A 146 5.44 -4.36 8.29
C PHE A 146 5.13 -5.23 9.50
N LYS A 147 4.85 -4.59 10.63
CA LYS A 147 4.26 -5.27 11.78
C LYS A 147 2.78 -5.49 11.51
N VAL A 148 2.33 -6.73 11.67
CA VAL A 148 0.95 -7.14 11.46
C VAL A 148 0.42 -7.73 12.75
N THR A 149 -0.73 -7.26 13.20
CA THR A 149 -1.41 -7.79 14.39
C THR A 149 -2.71 -8.46 13.97
N THR A 150 -3.01 -9.62 14.56
CA THR A 150 -4.27 -10.33 14.37
C THR A 150 -5.05 -10.37 15.68
N GLU A 151 -6.37 -10.27 15.60
CA GLU A 151 -7.27 -10.58 16.72
C GLU A 151 -7.64 -12.08 16.76
N LYS A 152 -8.20 -12.54 17.89
CA LYS A 152 -8.56 -13.96 18.13
C LYS A 152 -9.56 -14.54 17.13
N ASP A 153 -10.35 -13.70 16.49
CA ASP A 153 -11.35 -14.08 15.50
C ASP A 153 -11.05 -13.49 14.11
N SER A 154 -9.79 -13.12 13.86
CA SER A 154 -9.31 -12.82 12.51
C SER A 154 -9.57 -14.03 11.60
N PRO A 155 -10.07 -13.85 10.36
CA PRO A 155 -10.37 -14.97 9.47
C PRO A 155 -9.17 -15.91 9.28
N ALA A 156 -9.34 -17.20 9.62
CA ALA A 156 -8.31 -18.21 9.39
C ALA A 156 -8.18 -18.55 7.90
N GLY A 157 -7.02 -19.05 7.49
CA GLY A 157 -6.72 -19.45 6.13
C GLY A 157 -5.64 -18.61 5.47
N LYS A 158 -5.61 -18.63 4.14
CA LYS A 158 -4.60 -17.95 3.32
C LYS A 158 -5.19 -16.67 2.73
N HIS A 159 -4.47 -15.57 2.89
CA HIS A 159 -4.92 -14.26 2.45
C HIS A 159 -3.87 -13.61 1.56
N GLY A 160 -4.29 -13.14 0.39
CA GLY A 160 -3.43 -12.38 -0.51
C GLY A 160 -3.35 -10.92 -0.05
N ILE A 161 -2.15 -10.45 0.24
CA ILE A 161 -1.88 -9.06 0.65
C ILE A 161 -0.93 -8.41 -0.36
N PHE A 162 -1.03 -7.10 -0.52
CA PHE A 162 -0.14 -6.33 -1.41
C PHE A 162 0.14 -4.94 -0.85
N GLY A 163 1.16 -4.26 -1.37
CA GLY A 163 1.54 -2.92 -0.94
C GLY A 163 0.93 -1.85 -1.83
N VAL A 164 0.57 -0.72 -1.25
CA VAL A 164 0.26 0.51 -1.98
C VAL A 164 1.23 1.60 -1.56
N VAL A 165 2.04 2.03 -2.50
CA VAL A 165 3.03 3.10 -2.32
C VAL A 165 2.44 4.39 -2.87
N THR A 166 2.59 5.49 -2.13
CA THR A 166 2.29 6.85 -2.59
C THR A 166 3.56 7.68 -2.55
N ILE A 167 3.96 8.21 -3.70
CA ILE A 167 5.13 9.07 -3.89
C ILE A 167 4.66 10.42 -4.40
N THR A 168 5.13 11.52 -3.81
CA THR A 168 4.81 12.85 -4.33
C THR A 168 5.77 13.21 -5.46
N ALA A 169 5.23 13.40 -6.66
CA ALA A 169 5.96 13.79 -7.87
C ALA A 169 5.39 15.10 -8.39
N ASN A 170 6.22 16.12 -8.63
CA ASN A 170 5.76 17.42 -9.13
C ASN A 170 4.62 18.06 -8.30
N GLY A 171 4.59 17.79 -6.98
CA GLY A 171 3.53 18.26 -6.08
C GLY A 171 2.25 17.41 -6.09
N GLU A 172 2.18 16.36 -6.91
CA GLU A 172 1.03 15.46 -7.00
C GLU A 172 1.33 14.06 -6.47
N PRO A 173 0.39 13.41 -5.76
CA PRO A 173 0.58 12.03 -5.31
C PRO A 173 0.42 11.03 -6.47
N VAL A 174 1.47 10.25 -6.70
CA VAL A 174 1.49 9.11 -7.62
C VAL A 174 1.40 7.82 -6.80
N THR A 175 0.42 6.98 -7.12
CA THR A 175 0.16 5.74 -6.38
C THR A 175 0.54 4.52 -7.21
N HIS A 176 1.26 3.58 -6.60
CA HIS A 176 1.65 2.32 -7.19
C HIS A 176 1.14 1.16 -6.33
N ASN A 177 0.52 0.16 -6.98
CA ASN A 177 0.33 -1.15 -6.35
C ASN A 177 1.61 -1.96 -6.56
N VAL A 178 2.18 -2.50 -5.49
CA VAL A 178 3.50 -3.14 -5.51
C VAL A 178 3.53 -4.45 -4.71
N GLY A 179 4.37 -5.36 -5.18
CA GLY A 179 4.62 -6.65 -4.53
C GLY A 179 3.38 -7.53 -4.44
N GLY A 180 3.36 -8.36 -3.40
CA GLY A 180 2.33 -9.35 -3.17
C GLY A 180 2.86 -10.51 -2.33
N ALA A 181 2.13 -10.91 -1.30
CA ALA A 181 2.48 -12.06 -0.47
C ALA A 181 1.24 -12.78 0.05
N GLU A 182 1.44 -14.01 0.52
CA GLU A 182 0.43 -14.74 1.28
C GLU A 182 0.68 -14.50 2.78
N LEU A 183 -0.36 -14.05 3.47
CA LEU A 183 -0.46 -14.07 4.93
C LEU A 183 -1.34 -15.27 5.33
N ARG A 184 -0.74 -16.26 5.99
CA ARG A 184 -1.49 -17.41 6.53
C ARG A 184 -1.85 -17.15 7.99
N ILE A 185 -3.14 -17.24 8.31
CA ILE A 185 -3.65 -17.14 9.68
C ILE A 185 -4.15 -18.51 10.10
N ASP A 186 -3.53 -19.08 11.13
CA ASP A 186 -3.86 -20.40 11.66
C ASP A 186 -4.74 -20.26 12.91
N VAL A 187 -5.73 -21.14 13.08
CA VAL A 187 -6.46 -21.25 14.35
C VAL A 187 -5.49 -21.83 15.38
N PRO A 188 -5.36 -21.25 16.59
CA PRO A 188 -4.50 -21.79 17.62
C PRO A 188 -4.82 -23.26 17.87
N LEU A 189 -3.79 -24.10 17.91
CA LEU A 189 -3.99 -25.50 18.26
C LEU A 189 -4.53 -25.57 19.70
N PRO A 190 -5.59 -26.37 19.98
CA PRO A 190 -6.06 -26.55 21.33
C PRO A 190 -4.90 -27.03 22.21
N PRO A 191 -4.77 -26.51 23.45
CA PRO A 191 -3.70 -26.90 24.34
C PRO A 191 -3.74 -28.42 24.51
N LYS A 192 -2.57 -29.07 24.34
CA LYS A 192 -2.45 -30.52 24.53
C LYS A 192 -2.95 -30.86 25.94
N PRO A 193 -3.85 -31.84 26.10
CA PRO A 193 -4.19 -32.36 27.41
C PRO A 193 -2.91 -32.85 28.10
N ASN A 194 -2.65 -32.35 29.31
CA ASN A 194 -1.51 -32.67 30.19
C ASN A 194 -0.13 -32.10 29.79
N THR A 195 0.02 -30.78 29.86
CA THR A 195 1.32 -30.21 30.25
C THR A 195 1.24 -29.86 31.74
N PRO A 196 1.96 -30.55 32.65
CA PRO A 196 1.98 -30.17 34.06
C PRO A 196 2.41 -28.71 34.19
N ALA A 197 1.70 -27.95 35.02
CA ALA A 197 2.04 -26.57 35.33
C ALA A 197 3.53 -26.48 35.70
N PRO A 198 4.30 -25.54 35.12
CA PRO A 198 5.63 -25.25 35.62
C PRO A 198 5.51 -24.91 37.11
N MET A 199 6.19 -25.68 37.96
CA MET A 199 6.28 -25.39 39.39
C MET A 199 6.80 -23.96 39.57
N PRO A 200 6.27 -23.19 40.53
CA PRO A 200 6.73 -21.83 40.78
C PRO A 200 8.22 -21.87 41.17
N VAL A 201 9.05 -21.24 40.34
CA VAL A 201 10.44 -20.94 40.70
C VAL A 201 10.42 -19.97 41.88
N PRO A 202 11.11 -20.27 43.00
CA PRO A 202 11.24 -19.33 44.11
C PRO A 202 11.88 -18.02 43.65
N ALA A 203 11.29 -16.90 44.07
CA ALA A 203 11.80 -15.57 43.81
C ALA A 203 13.22 -15.41 44.37
N VAL A 204 14.19 -15.17 43.49
CA VAL A 204 15.53 -14.70 43.90
C VAL A 204 15.52 -13.18 43.88
N ALA A 205 15.99 -12.62 45.00
CA ALA A 205 15.99 -11.22 45.36
C ALA A 205 16.71 -10.30 44.36
N ALA A 206 16.28 -9.04 44.36
CA ALA A 206 16.83 -7.93 43.61
C ALA A 206 18.30 -7.65 43.96
N ALA A 207 19.12 -7.44 42.93
CA ALA A 207 20.41 -6.77 43.02
C ALA A 207 20.45 -5.62 42.00
N ALA A 208 20.97 -4.48 42.45
CA ALA A 208 21.01 -3.18 41.79
C ALA A 208 21.98 -3.10 40.59
N PRO A 209 21.91 -2.05 39.74
CA PRO A 209 22.42 -2.05 38.38
C PRO A 209 23.90 -1.62 38.27
N ALA A 210 24.61 -2.20 37.31
CA ALA A 210 25.94 -1.74 36.87
C ALA A 210 25.93 -1.47 35.34
N PRO A 211 26.82 -0.60 34.83
CA PRO A 211 26.55 0.34 33.73
C PRO A 211 26.77 -0.24 32.32
N MET A 212 26.03 0.33 31.34
CA MET A 212 26.29 0.17 29.89
C MET A 212 27.58 0.92 29.50
N PRO A 213 28.40 0.45 28.53
CA PRO A 213 28.12 0.59 27.08
C PRO A 213 28.65 -0.62 26.25
N VAL A 214 28.33 -0.91 24.98
CA VAL A 214 28.43 -0.15 23.72
C VAL A 214 27.59 -0.90 22.65
N ALA A 215 27.09 -0.16 21.67
CA ALA A 215 26.27 -0.54 20.52
C ALA A 215 26.47 -1.97 19.95
N ALA A 216 25.39 -2.76 19.97
CA ALA A 216 25.27 -4.02 19.24
C ALA A 216 24.65 -3.79 17.86
N ALA A 217 25.26 -4.39 16.85
CA ALA A 217 24.75 -4.50 15.48
C ALA A 217 23.30 -5.02 15.46
N PRO A 218 22.48 -4.64 14.46
CA PRO A 218 21.08 -5.05 14.39
C PRO A 218 20.97 -6.59 14.45
N PRO A 219 20.05 -7.14 15.26
CA PRO A 219 19.96 -8.58 15.47
C PRO A 219 19.70 -9.26 14.12
N LYS A 220 20.60 -10.19 13.77
CA LYS A 220 20.50 -11.03 12.60
C LYS A 220 19.18 -11.80 12.69
N ARG A 221 18.18 -11.37 11.92
CA ARG A 221 16.87 -12.01 11.86
C ARG A 221 17.07 -13.41 11.31
N LEU A 222 16.89 -14.43 12.16
CA LEU A 222 16.98 -15.84 11.75
C LEU A 222 15.95 -16.07 10.64
N SER A 223 16.43 -16.60 9.51
CA SER A 223 15.58 -16.96 8.39
C SER A 223 14.57 -18.02 8.82
N ARG A 224 13.42 -18.10 8.15
CA ARG A 224 12.34 -19.07 8.45
C ARG A 224 12.84 -20.53 8.52
N LEU A 225 13.87 -20.87 7.75
CA LEU A 225 14.54 -22.17 7.78
C LEU A 225 15.35 -22.41 9.06
N GLU A 226 15.94 -21.36 9.62
CA GLU A 226 16.68 -21.43 10.88
C GLU A 226 15.72 -21.51 12.07
N GLN A 227 14.62 -20.75 12.07
CA GLN A 227 13.54 -20.91 13.06
C GLN A 227 12.93 -22.31 13.03
N LEU A 228 12.64 -22.85 11.84
CA LEU A 228 12.14 -24.23 11.70
C LEU A 228 13.17 -25.29 12.14
N ARG A 229 14.47 -25.03 11.98
CA ARG A 229 15.54 -25.91 12.46
C ARG A 229 15.71 -25.84 13.98
N GLU A 230 15.53 -24.66 14.58
CA GLU A 230 15.51 -24.50 16.04
C GLU A 230 14.27 -25.16 16.65
N ASP A 231 13.10 -25.00 16.05
CA ASP A 231 11.86 -25.69 16.45
C ASP A 231 11.98 -27.22 16.31
N ALA A 232 12.67 -27.70 15.26
CA ALA A 232 12.93 -29.13 15.06
C ALA A 232 13.94 -29.68 16.08
N LYS A 233 14.99 -28.92 16.42
CA LYS A 233 15.95 -29.29 17.47
C LYS A 233 15.32 -29.30 18.86
N ALA A 234 14.44 -28.33 19.15
CA ALA A 234 13.68 -28.29 20.40
C ALA A 234 12.70 -29.48 20.53
N LYS A 235 12.22 -30.03 19.40
CA LYS A 235 11.39 -31.25 19.36
C LYS A 235 12.16 -32.56 19.42
N ALA A 236 13.43 -32.59 19.00
CA ALA A 236 14.26 -33.80 18.97
C ALA A 236 15.03 -34.05 20.29
N GLY A 237 15.07 -33.07 21.20
CA GLY A 237 15.73 -33.16 22.51
C GLY A 237 14.82 -33.55 23.68
N LYS A 238 13.65 -34.14 23.42
CA LYS A 238 12.74 -34.70 24.44
C LYS A 238 12.52 -36.19 24.20
#